data_AF-A0A1H9LM14-F1
#
_entry.id   AF-A0A1H9LM14-F1
#
_cell.length_a   1.000
_cell.length_b   1.000
_cell.length_c   1.000
_cell.angle_alpha   90.00
_cell.angle_beta   90.00
_cell.angle_gamma   90.00
#
_symmetry.space_group_name_H-M   'P 1'
#
loop_
_entity.id
_entity.type
_entity.pdbx_description
1 polymer ?
#
loop_
_entity_poly.entity_id
_entity_poly.type
_entity_poly.pdbx_seq_one_letter_code
_entity_poly.pdbx_strand_id
1 'polypeptide(L)'
;MTGFRATVVVNDPADCPVAAVSACTDEPVDSVSRSSRETDGAVVEEFGIAADASIDGDHDVELTPVQSNEREEIYRFERDGSADCACDVIERTGTPVTSVRGQNGSLLLSFRTLELAEIAEIVDELRMYFDGVLVEELTQDHEDVDADPVVVDRAALTTRQREILETAHEMGYFDYPKGANATDVADELGVARSTFTEHLAAAQTKLMDAILEADGREE
;
A
#
# COMPACT_ATOMS: atom_id res chain seq x y z
N MET A 1 7.53 -21.15 -13.56
CA MET A 1 8.62 -20.93 -12.57
C MET A 1 8.00 -20.14 -11.44
N THR A 2 7.81 -20.79 -10.28
CA THR A 2 7.18 -20.18 -9.10
C THR A 2 8.19 -19.28 -8.39
N GLY A 3 7.87 -17.99 -8.22
CA GLY A 3 8.68 -17.06 -7.44
C GLY A 3 8.26 -17.01 -5.97
N PHE A 4 8.99 -16.26 -5.17
CA PHE A 4 8.64 -15.90 -3.81
C PHE A 4 8.32 -14.41 -3.75
N ARG A 5 7.34 -14.06 -2.93
CA ARG A 5 7.07 -12.70 -2.47
C ARG A 5 7.35 -12.63 -0.98
N ALA A 6 8.14 -11.66 -0.56
CA ALA A 6 8.41 -11.40 0.85
C ALA A 6 8.02 -9.97 1.21
N THR A 7 7.53 -9.80 2.43
CA THR A 7 7.38 -8.50 3.09
C THR A 7 8.22 -8.52 4.36
N VAL A 8 9.17 -7.59 4.44
CA VAL A 8 10.08 -7.41 5.56
C VAL A 8 9.74 -6.12 6.28
N VAL A 9 9.71 -6.18 7.60
CA VAL A 9 9.54 -5.02 8.49
C VAL A 9 10.91 -4.62 9.01
N VAL A 10 11.26 -3.35 8.86
CA VAL A 10 12.37 -2.72 9.57
C VAL A 10 11.75 -1.79 10.62
N ASN A 11 11.94 -2.12 11.89
CA ASN A 11 11.40 -1.32 13.00
C ASN A 11 12.32 -0.13 13.26
N ASP A 12 11.75 1.07 13.37
CA ASP A 12 12.47 2.31 13.70
C ASP A 12 13.77 2.50 12.88
N PRO A 13 13.71 2.45 11.53
CA PRO A 13 14.89 2.69 10.71
C PRO A 13 15.33 4.14 10.89
N ALA A 14 16.53 4.32 11.44
CA ALA A 14 17.13 5.63 11.65
C ALA A 14 17.15 6.44 10.34
N ASP A 15 16.89 7.74 10.46
CA ASP A 15 16.96 8.72 9.37
C ASP A 15 16.04 8.41 8.17
N CYS A 16 15.00 7.57 8.33
CA CYS A 16 14.01 7.27 7.29
C CYS A 16 12.80 8.22 7.40
N PRO A 17 12.61 9.16 6.46
CA PRO A 17 11.51 10.12 6.55
C PRO A 17 10.13 9.48 6.48
N VAL A 18 9.96 8.42 5.68
CA VAL A 18 8.69 7.69 5.56
C VAL A 18 8.30 7.02 6.89
N ALA A 19 9.25 6.37 7.55
CA ALA A 19 9.02 5.77 8.86
C ALA A 19 8.73 6.85 9.91
N ALA A 20 9.53 7.93 9.94
CA ALA A 20 9.35 9.05 10.87
C ALA A 20 7.96 9.71 10.73
N VAL A 21 7.50 9.97 9.51
CA VAL A 21 6.14 10.50 9.26
C VAL A 21 5.09 9.51 9.76
N SER A 22 5.24 8.22 9.46
CA SER A 22 4.29 7.20 9.88
C SER A 22 4.20 6.99 11.40
N ALA A 23 5.17 7.48 12.17
CA ALA A 23 5.12 7.46 13.63
C ALA A 23 4.21 8.56 14.20
N CYS A 24 3.93 9.60 13.41
CA CYS A 24 3.14 10.76 13.78
C CYS A 24 1.73 10.75 13.16
N THR A 25 1.45 9.84 12.23
CA THR A 25 0.15 9.67 11.59
C THR A 25 -0.55 8.39 12.06
N ASP A 26 -1.86 8.47 12.32
CA ASP A 26 -2.67 7.29 12.67
C ASP A 26 -2.88 6.36 11.47
N GLU A 27 -2.83 6.93 10.26
CA GLU A 27 -2.90 6.21 9.00
C GLU A 27 -1.50 5.86 8.45
N PRO A 28 -1.39 4.73 7.74
CA PRO A 28 -0.14 4.30 7.13
C PRO A 28 0.28 5.23 6.00
N VAL A 29 1.58 5.47 5.89
CA VAL A 29 2.19 6.20 4.77
C VAL A 29 2.35 5.22 3.61
N ASP A 30 1.77 5.51 2.45
CA ASP A 30 1.86 4.63 1.28
C ASP A 30 2.16 5.38 -0.01
N SER A 31 1.96 4.72 -1.15
CA SER A 31 2.19 5.25 -2.49
C SER A 31 3.62 5.77 -2.69
N VAL A 32 4.56 5.17 -1.97
CA VAL A 32 5.95 5.60 -1.97
C VAL A 32 6.58 5.29 -3.33
N SER A 33 6.95 6.34 -4.05
CA SER A 33 7.62 6.27 -5.35
C SER A 33 9.02 6.85 -5.22
N ARG A 34 10.01 6.19 -5.84
CA ARG A 34 11.43 6.51 -5.61
C ARG A 34 12.17 6.53 -6.94
N SER A 35 13.12 7.45 -7.05
CA SER A 35 14.04 7.49 -8.19
C SER A 35 15.42 7.93 -7.75
N SER A 36 16.45 7.24 -8.23
CA SER A 36 17.85 7.58 -8.00
C SER A 36 18.42 8.33 -9.20
N ARG A 37 19.17 9.41 -8.95
CA ARG A 37 19.92 10.13 -9.99
C ARG A 37 21.39 9.72 -9.95
N GLU A 38 21.91 9.16 -11.05
CA GLU A 38 23.33 8.77 -11.12
C GLU A 38 24.29 9.96 -11.07
N THR A 39 23.89 11.14 -11.54
CA THR A 39 24.77 12.30 -11.71
C THR A 39 25.34 12.83 -10.40
N ASP A 40 24.54 12.82 -9.34
CA ASP A 40 24.85 13.38 -8.02
C ASP A 40 24.59 12.38 -6.88
N GLY A 41 24.08 11.19 -7.17
CA GLY A 41 23.73 10.19 -6.17
C GLY A 41 22.50 10.55 -5.35
N ALA A 42 21.75 11.58 -5.73
CA ALA A 42 20.54 11.99 -5.00
C ALA A 42 19.42 10.98 -5.24
N VAL A 43 18.70 10.64 -4.18
CA VAL A 43 17.46 9.86 -4.23
C VAL A 43 16.30 10.80 -3.96
N VAL A 44 15.35 10.83 -4.89
CA VAL A 44 14.10 11.58 -4.78
C VAL A 44 13.00 10.60 -4.46
N GLU A 45 12.25 10.88 -3.40
CA GLU A 45 11.15 10.03 -2.96
C GLU A 45 9.88 10.88 -2.83
N GLU A 46 8.76 10.28 -3.21
CA GLU A 46 7.41 10.81 -2.99
C GLU A 46 6.63 9.83 -2.14
N PHE A 47 5.80 10.33 -1.23
CA PHE A 47 4.88 9.49 -0.45
C PHE A 47 3.55 10.22 -0.23
N GLY A 48 2.49 9.44 -0.04
CA GLY A 48 1.16 9.92 0.28
C GLY A 48 0.81 9.73 1.75
N ILE A 49 0.09 10.71 2.30
CA ILE A 49 -0.62 10.58 3.58
C ILE A 49 -2.10 10.95 3.38
N ALA A 50 -2.97 10.53 4.31
CA ALA A 50 -4.36 10.97 4.34
C ALA A 50 -4.47 12.50 4.41
N ALA A 51 -5.47 13.09 3.75
CA ALA A 51 -5.62 14.55 3.67
C ALA A 51 -5.92 15.24 5.02
N ASP A 52 -6.37 14.49 6.03
CA ASP A 52 -6.61 14.97 7.39
C ASP A 52 -5.47 14.63 8.37
N ALA A 53 -4.44 13.90 7.92
CA ALA A 53 -3.24 13.65 8.70
C ALA A 53 -2.33 14.89 8.71
N SER A 54 -1.73 15.18 9.86
CA SER A 54 -0.70 16.21 9.99
C SER A 54 0.69 15.59 9.98
N ILE A 55 1.60 16.22 9.26
CA ILE A 55 3.03 15.94 9.37
C ILE A 55 3.57 16.82 10.50
N ASP A 56 3.58 16.26 11.71
CA ASP A 56 4.17 16.89 12.88
C ASP A 56 5.49 16.19 13.21
N GLY A 57 6.56 16.95 13.44
CA GLY A 57 7.86 16.39 13.82
C GLY A 57 9.04 17.13 13.22
N ASP A 58 10.23 16.79 13.72
CA ASP A 58 11.48 17.15 13.05
C ASP A 58 11.83 15.98 12.11
N HIS A 59 12.01 16.30 10.83
CA HIS A 59 12.42 15.34 9.81
C HIS A 59 13.78 15.77 9.31
N ASP A 60 14.69 14.84 9.08
CA ASP A 60 16.06 15.14 8.63
C ASP A 60 16.13 15.74 7.21
N VAL A 61 14.98 15.78 6.52
CA VAL A 61 14.83 16.28 5.15
C VAL A 61 13.71 17.31 5.06
N GLU A 62 13.82 18.22 4.10
CA GLU A 62 12.75 19.14 3.76
C GLU A 62 11.65 18.42 2.96
N LEU A 63 10.43 18.39 3.50
CA LEU A 63 9.26 17.81 2.87
C LEU A 63 8.50 18.88 2.07
N THR A 64 8.47 18.74 0.75
CA THR A 64 7.77 19.68 -0.15
C THR A 64 6.43 19.09 -0.60
N PRO A 65 5.28 19.72 -0.32
CA PRO A 65 4.00 19.26 -0.86
C PRO A 65 3.96 19.45 -2.38
N VAL A 66 3.66 18.39 -3.13
CA VAL A 66 3.58 18.41 -4.61
C VAL A 66 2.17 18.26 -5.12
N GLN A 67 1.28 17.64 -4.34
CA GLN A 67 -0.14 17.49 -4.67
C GLN A 67 -0.97 17.42 -3.38
N SER A 68 -2.15 18.03 -3.39
CA SER A 68 -3.15 17.90 -2.33
C SER A 68 -4.53 17.71 -2.96
N ASN A 69 -5.31 16.74 -2.46
CA ASN A 69 -6.70 16.53 -2.82
C ASN A 69 -7.55 16.20 -1.57
N GLU A 70 -8.83 15.90 -1.73
CA GLU A 70 -9.74 15.63 -0.59
C GLU A 70 -9.45 14.31 0.15
N ARG A 71 -8.58 13.45 -0.40
CA ARG A 71 -8.29 12.10 0.10
C ARG A 71 -6.85 11.96 0.60
N GLU A 72 -5.91 12.60 -0.10
CA GLU A 72 -4.48 12.47 0.20
C GLU A 72 -3.70 13.78 -0.05
N GLU A 73 -2.57 13.89 0.62
CA GLU A 73 -1.51 14.84 0.32
C GLU A 73 -0.22 14.09 -0.03
N ILE A 74 0.41 14.47 -1.14
CA ILE A 74 1.66 13.89 -1.61
C ILE A 74 2.80 14.86 -1.32
N TYR A 75 3.82 14.34 -0.64
CA TYR A 75 5.04 15.04 -0.30
C TYR A 75 6.21 14.47 -1.08
N ARG A 76 7.14 15.33 -1.48
CA ARG A 76 8.41 14.98 -2.11
C ARG A 76 9.57 15.43 -1.22
N PHE A 77 10.59 14.61 -1.12
CA PHE A 77 11.86 14.98 -0.50
C PHE A 77 13.06 14.44 -1.30
N GLU A 78 14.22 15.02 -1.05
CA GLU A 78 15.49 14.55 -1.59
C GLU A 78 16.41 14.14 -0.44
N ARG A 79 17.12 13.03 -0.63
CA ARG A 79 18.16 12.57 0.31
C ARG A 79 19.41 12.12 -0.46
N ASP A 80 20.51 12.00 0.27
CA ASP A 80 21.74 11.42 -0.25
C ASP A 80 21.57 9.89 -0.40
N GLY A 81 21.88 9.35 -1.58
CA GLY A 81 21.83 7.91 -1.87
C GLY A 81 22.98 7.10 -1.27
N SER A 82 23.96 7.76 -0.65
CA SER A 82 24.97 7.11 0.19
C SER A 82 24.52 6.87 1.63
N ALA A 83 23.36 7.42 2.03
CA ALA A 83 22.77 7.15 3.34
C ALA A 83 22.32 5.67 3.43
N ASP A 84 22.42 5.10 4.63
CA ASP A 84 21.99 3.73 4.91
C ASP A 84 20.45 3.65 4.92
N CYS A 85 19.84 3.51 3.74
CA CYS A 85 18.40 3.30 3.58
C CYS A 85 18.09 1.83 3.35
N ALA A 86 17.13 1.27 4.09
CA ALA A 86 16.72 -0.13 3.95
C ALA A 86 16.26 -0.49 2.54
N CYS A 87 15.61 0.45 1.82
CA CYS A 87 15.23 0.22 0.43
C CYS A 87 16.46 0.04 -0.48
N ASP A 88 17.51 0.84 -0.28
CA ASP A 88 18.73 0.80 -1.09
C ASP A 88 19.52 -0.48 -0.81
N VAL A 89 19.49 -0.99 0.43
CA VAL A 89 20.08 -2.30 0.78
C VAL A 89 19.47 -3.42 -0.06
N ILE A 90 18.14 -3.44 -0.21
CA ILE A 90 17.47 -4.44 -1.06
C ILE A 90 17.80 -4.19 -2.54
N GLU A 91 17.73 -2.95 -3.02
CA GLU A 91 17.92 -2.63 -4.44
C GLU A 91 19.35 -2.93 -4.92
N ARG A 92 20.35 -2.83 -4.02
CA ARG A 92 21.76 -3.17 -4.31
C ARG A 92 21.99 -4.66 -4.60
N THR A 93 21.11 -5.55 -4.17
CA THR A 93 21.17 -6.98 -4.55
C THR A 93 20.67 -7.21 -5.99
N GLY A 94 20.13 -6.16 -6.64
CA GLY A 94 19.45 -6.24 -7.93
C GLY A 94 17.97 -6.58 -7.81
N THR A 95 17.42 -6.65 -6.60
CA THR A 95 16.01 -6.92 -6.34
C THR A 95 15.20 -5.62 -6.25
N PRO A 96 14.25 -5.37 -7.17
CA PRO A 96 13.39 -4.20 -7.08
C PRO A 96 12.43 -4.30 -5.88
N VAL A 97 12.33 -3.22 -5.11
CA VAL A 97 11.29 -3.09 -4.10
C VAL A 97 9.97 -2.74 -4.80
N THR A 98 8.96 -3.57 -4.62
CA THR A 98 7.64 -3.45 -5.28
C THR A 98 6.66 -2.61 -4.48
N SER A 99 6.87 -2.48 -3.17
CA SER A 99 6.07 -1.62 -2.30
C SER A 99 6.89 -1.21 -1.08
N VAL A 100 6.80 0.08 -0.73
CA VAL A 100 7.34 0.68 0.49
C VAL A 100 6.18 1.32 1.22
N ARG A 101 6.02 1.00 2.50
CA ARG A 101 4.94 1.53 3.34
C ARG A 101 5.47 1.86 4.74
N GLY A 102 5.17 3.05 5.23
CA GLY A 102 5.42 3.43 6.62
C GLY A 102 4.22 3.10 7.50
N GLN A 103 4.44 2.50 8.66
CA GLN A 103 3.38 2.25 9.63
C GLN A 103 3.94 2.29 11.05
N ASN A 104 3.41 3.18 11.90
CA ASN A 104 3.77 3.27 13.32
C ASN A 104 5.29 3.35 13.56
N GLY A 105 6.02 4.13 12.76
CA GLY A 105 7.48 4.25 12.85
C GLY A 105 8.27 3.08 12.23
N SER A 106 7.60 2.12 11.60
CA SER A 106 8.24 0.99 10.94
C SER A 106 8.11 1.08 9.42
N LEU A 107 9.06 0.49 8.71
CA LEU A 107 9.07 0.43 7.25
C LEU A 107 8.79 -1.00 6.78
N LEU A 108 7.73 -1.18 6.02
CA LEU A 108 7.34 -2.44 5.39
C LEU A 108 7.80 -2.43 3.93
N LEU A 109 8.66 -3.37 3.57
CA LEU A 109 9.28 -3.49 2.25
C LEU A 109 8.87 -4.80 1.61
N SER A 110 8.17 -4.71 0.47
CA SER A 110 7.76 -5.89 -0.28
C SER A 110 8.60 -6.06 -1.55
N PHE A 111 9.08 -7.26 -1.79
CA PHE A 111 9.88 -7.60 -2.97
C PHE A 111 9.63 -9.04 -3.43
N ARG A 112 10.14 -9.37 -4.62
CA ARG A 112 10.02 -10.71 -5.20
C ARG A 112 11.38 -11.25 -5.60
N THR A 113 11.56 -12.55 -5.37
CA THR A 113 12.76 -13.29 -5.77
C THR A 113 12.36 -14.58 -6.47
N LEU A 114 13.31 -15.22 -7.16
CA LEU A 114 13.09 -16.56 -7.70
C LEU A 114 13.38 -17.64 -6.65
N GLU A 115 14.37 -17.39 -5.80
CA GLU A 115 14.82 -18.35 -4.80
C GLU A 115 14.64 -17.82 -3.38
N LEU A 116 14.30 -18.73 -2.45
CA LEU A 116 14.20 -18.42 -1.03
C LEU A 116 15.57 -18.01 -0.43
N ALA A 117 16.67 -18.50 -1.01
CA ALA A 117 18.02 -18.14 -0.58
C ALA A 117 18.31 -16.64 -0.77
N GLU A 118 17.84 -16.05 -1.88
CA GLU A 118 17.98 -14.59 -2.13
C GLU A 118 17.27 -13.77 -1.04
N ILE A 119 16.11 -14.22 -0.57
CA ILE A 119 15.39 -13.54 0.52
C ILE A 119 16.20 -13.60 1.81
N ALA A 120 16.79 -14.75 2.13
CA ALA A 120 17.62 -14.91 3.32
C ALA A 120 18.85 -14.00 3.26
N GLU A 121 19.52 -13.90 2.10
CA GLU A 121 20.65 -12.99 1.88
C GLU A 121 20.26 -11.53 2.08
N ILE A 122 19.14 -11.10 1.49
CA ILE A 122 18.61 -9.72 1.64
C ILE A 122 18.30 -9.42 3.12
N VAL A 123 17.61 -10.34 3.81
CA VAL A 123 17.25 -10.16 5.22
C VAL A 123 18.50 -10.12 6.11
N ASP A 124 19.50 -10.95 5.83
CA ASP A 124 20.76 -10.93 6.57
C ASP A 124 21.54 -9.63 6.31
N GLU A 125 21.55 -9.12 5.08
CA GLU A 125 22.16 -7.82 4.77
C GLU A 125 21.44 -6.68 5.50
N LEU A 126 20.10 -6.64 5.49
CA LEU A 126 19.32 -5.66 6.26
C LEU A 126 19.66 -5.69 7.75
N ARG A 127 19.82 -6.89 8.34
CA ARG A 127 20.21 -7.06 9.76
C ARG A 127 21.63 -6.60 10.07
N MET A 128 22.49 -6.38 9.08
CA MET A 128 23.81 -5.81 9.31
C MET A 128 23.76 -4.30 9.55
N TYR A 129 22.72 -3.63 9.04
CA TYR A 129 22.57 -2.17 9.10
C TYR A 129 21.45 -1.71 10.05
N PHE A 130 20.40 -2.53 10.22
CA PHE A 130 19.24 -2.18 11.02
C PHE A 130 18.97 -3.22 12.10
N ASP A 131 18.63 -2.73 13.29
CA ASP A 131 18.06 -3.53 14.35
C ASP A 131 16.57 -3.82 14.05
N GLY A 132 16.02 -4.87 14.68
CA GLY A 132 14.57 -5.11 14.62
C GLY A 132 14.02 -5.56 13.26
N VAL A 133 14.85 -6.08 12.34
CA VAL A 133 14.39 -6.60 11.04
C VAL A 133 13.64 -7.93 11.19
N LEU A 134 12.39 -7.97 10.75
CA LEU A 134 11.48 -9.12 10.82
C LEU A 134 10.94 -9.46 9.42
N VAL A 135 10.74 -10.75 9.15
CA VAL A 135 9.96 -11.19 7.97
C VAL A 135 8.51 -11.27 8.42
N GLU A 136 7.66 -10.41 7.89
CA GLU A 136 6.23 -10.35 8.21
C GLU A 136 5.43 -11.32 7.35
N GLU A 137 5.70 -11.34 6.06
CA GLU A 137 5.03 -12.22 5.10
C GLU A 137 6.05 -12.90 4.20
N LEU A 138 5.84 -14.18 3.94
CA LEU A 138 6.58 -14.95 2.95
C LEU A 138 5.61 -15.89 2.25
N THR A 139 5.37 -15.61 0.97
CA THR A 139 4.45 -16.36 0.13
C THR A 139 5.20 -16.90 -1.07
N GLN A 140 4.99 -18.16 -1.41
CA GLN A 140 5.46 -18.74 -2.66
C GLN A 140 4.30 -18.67 -3.64
N ASP A 141 4.50 -18.03 -4.79
CA ASP A 141 3.51 -18.05 -5.87
C ASP A 141 3.46 -19.49 -6.39
N HIS A 142 2.56 -20.31 -5.86
CA HIS A 142 2.26 -21.60 -6.46
C HIS A 142 1.69 -21.33 -7.87
N GLU A 143 2.08 -22.14 -8.85
CA GLU A 143 1.36 -22.23 -10.12
C GLU A 143 -0.04 -22.84 -9.85
N ASP A 144 -0.88 -22.12 -9.11
CA ASP A 144 -2.32 -22.25 -9.27
C ASP A 144 -2.62 -21.59 -10.60
N VAL A 145 -2.74 -22.45 -11.62
CA VAL A 145 -3.33 -22.15 -12.92
C VAL A 145 -4.63 -21.38 -12.64
N ASP A 146 -4.75 -20.16 -13.19
CA ASP A 146 -5.88 -19.23 -13.10
C ASP A 146 -5.85 -18.15 -11.98
N ALA A 147 -4.68 -17.61 -11.62
CA ALA A 147 -4.66 -16.21 -11.15
C ALA A 147 -4.80 -15.30 -12.37
N ASP A 148 -6.02 -14.80 -12.63
CA ASP A 148 -6.30 -13.68 -13.55
C ASP A 148 -6.43 -12.38 -12.73
N PRO A 149 -5.30 -11.73 -12.38
CA PRO A 149 -5.33 -10.54 -11.55
C PRO A 149 -5.90 -9.36 -12.34
N VAL A 150 -7.16 -9.01 -12.07
CA VAL A 150 -7.76 -7.80 -12.64
C VAL A 150 -7.42 -6.57 -11.81
N VAL A 151 -6.81 -5.56 -12.44
CA VAL A 151 -6.61 -4.23 -11.85
C VAL A 151 -7.93 -3.45 -11.94
N VAL A 152 -8.57 -3.23 -10.81
CA VAL A 152 -9.81 -2.45 -10.72
C VAL A 152 -9.50 -1.02 -10.32
N ASP A 153 -9.87 -0.06 -11.18
CA ASP A 153 -9.80 1.37 -10.85
C ASP A 153 -10.89 1.73 -9.83
N ARG A 154 -10.49 1.88 -8.57
CA ARG A 154 -11.38 2.27 -7.47
C ARG A 154 -11.96 3.68 -7.65
N ALA A 155 -11.35 4.54 -8.46
CA ALA A 155 -11.87 5.89 -8.76
C ALA A 155 -13.15 5.84 -9.61
N ALA A 156 -13.46 4.73 -10.26
CA ALA A 156 -14.72 4.54 -10.97
C ALA A 156 -15.94 4.54 -10.01
N LEU A 157 -15.74 4.18 -8.74
CA LEU A 157 -16.76 4.26 -7.70
C LEU A 157 -16.90 5.70 -7.19
N THR A 158 -18.14 6.16 -7.02
CA THR A 158 -18.36 7.43 -6.31
C THR A 158 -18.01 7.27 -4.83
N THR A 159 -17.69 8.38 -4.15
CA THR A 159 -17.41 8.37 -2.70
C THR A 159 -18.52 7.66 -1.92
N ARG A 160 -19.79 7.93 -2.26
CA ARG A 160 -20.94 7.27 -1.59
C ARG A 160 -21.05 5.78 -1.90
N GLN A 161 -20.71 5.35 -3.11
CA GLN A 161 -20.70 3.92 -3.48
C GLN A 161 -19.61 3.17 -2.73
N ARG A 162 -18.43 3.80 -2.58
CA ARG A 162 -17.30 3.24 -1.82
C ARG A 162 -17.65 3.09 -0.34
N GLU A 163 -18.13 4.16 0.29
CA GLU A 163 -18.56 4.17 1.69
C GLU A 163 -19.63 3.08 1.99
N ILE A 164 -20.58 2.90 1.07
CA ILE A 164 -21.62 1.88 1.16
C ILE A 164 -21.05 0.46 1.07
N LEU A 165 -20.10 0.22 0.17
CA LEU A 165 -19.42 -1.07 0.02
C LEU A 165 -18.56 -1.39 1.24
N GLU A 166 -17.78 -0.43 1.72
CA GLU A 166 -16.91 -0.54 2.90
C GLU A 166 -17.74 -0.89 4.14
N THR A 167 -18.78 -0.09 4.44
CA THR A 167 -19.65 -0.34 5.60
C THR A 167 -20.36 -1.71 5.50
N ALA A 168 -20.88 -2.07 4.32
CA ALA A 168 -21.49 -3.38 4.13
C ALA A 168 -20.50 -4.53 4.34
N HIS A 169 -19.25 -4.36 3.90
CA HIS A 169 -18.20 -5.37 4.08
C HIS A 169 -17.81 -5.50 5.56
N GLU A 170 -17.55 -4.40 6.25
CA GLU A 170 -17.19 -4.37 7.67
C GLU A 170 -18.27 -4.97 8.58
N MET A 171 -19.55 -4.74 8.24
CA MET A 171 -20.68 -5.33 8.97
C MET A 171 -20.96 -6.80 8.60
N GLY A 172 -20.17 -7.40 7.71
CA GLY A 172 -20.34 -8.79 7.30
C GLY A 172 -21.61 -9.05 6.47
N TYR A 173 -22.09 -8.06 5.71
CA TYR A 173 -23.29 -8.18 4.86
C TYR A 173 -23.16 -9.27 3.78
N PHE A 174 -21.92 -9.49 3.33
CA PHE A 174 -21.55 -10.45 2.28
C PHE A 174 -21.13 -11.83 2.82
N ASP A 175 -20.98 -11.97 4.13
CA ASP A 175 -20.46 -13.19 4.75
C ASP A 175 -21.48 -14.33 4.77
N TYR A 176 -20.97 -15.54 5.00
CA TYR A 176 -21.81 -16.70 5.29
C TYR A 176 -21.34 -17.41 6.58
N PRO A 177 -22.15 -17.41 7.66
CA PRO A 177 -23.45 -16.73 7.81
C PRO A 177 -23.31 -15.19 7.82
N LYS A 178 -24.35 -14.48 7.39
CA LYS A 178 -24.33 -13.00 7.34
C LYS A 178 -24.18 -12.39 8.73
N GLY A 179 -23.28 -11.41 8.86
CA GLY A 179 -23.14 -10.56 10.04
C GLY A 179 -24.22 -9.48 10.15
N ALA A 180 -24.65 -8.92 9.01
CA ALA A 180 -25.68 -7.89 8.93
C ALA A 180 -26.61 -8.08 7.73
N ASN A 181 -27.83 -7.57 7.84
CA ASN A 181 -28.78 -7.49 6.73
C ASN A 181 -28.86 -6.07 6.14
N ALA A 182 -29.55 -5.91 5.01
CA ALA A 182 -29.59 -4.63 4.28
C ALA A 182 -30.26 -3.49 5.07
N THR A 183 -31.13 -3.81 6.02
CA THR A 183 -31.73 -2.83 6.93
C THR A 183 -30.69 -2.35 7.92
N ASP A 184 -29.95 -3.27 8.54
CA ASP A 184 -28.93 -2.96 9.54
C ASP A 184 -27.84 -2.03 8.97
N VAL A 185 -27.36 -2.33 7.76
CA VAL A 185 -26.35 -1.51 7.08
C VAL A 185 -26.92 -0.15 6.66
N ALA A 186 -28.18 -0.09 6.22
CA ALA A 186 -28.81 1.17 5.86
C ALA A 186 -29.04 2.08 7.08
N ASP A 187 -29.40 1.49 8.22
CA ASP A 187 -29.57 2.18 9.48
C ASP A 187 -28.23 2.75 9.98
N GLU A 188 -27.13 1.99 9.87
CA GLU A 188 -25.78 2.46 10.19
C GLU A 188 -25.38 3.67 9.32
N LEU A 189 -25.69 3.61 8.03
CA LEU A 189 -25.38 4.65 7.05
C LEU A 189 -26.35 5.86 7.08
N GLY A 190 -27.36 5.84 7.95
CA GLY A 190 -28.38 6.89 8.04
C GLY A 190 -29.21 7.08 6.77
N VAL A 191 -29.42 6.03 5.96
CA VAL A 191 -30.18 6.10 4.70
C VAL A 191 -31.35 5.14 4.66
N ALA A 192 -32.30 5.39 3.76
CA ALA A 192 -33.34 4.42 3.49
C ALA A 192 -32.74 3.13 2.92
N ARG A 193 -33.29 1.98 3.33
CA ARG A 193 -32.90 0.66 2.80
C ARG A 193 -32.89 0.61 1.26
N SER A 194 -33.85 1.27 0.61
CA SER A 194 -33.92 1.35 -0.86
C SER A 194 -32.70 2.07 -1.45
N THR A 195 -32.29 3.17 -0.83
CA THR A 195 -31.12 3.97 -1.24
C THR A 195 -29.83 3.18 -1.06
N PHE A 196 -29.68 2.46 0.06
CA PHE A 196 -28.56 1.53 0.26
C PHE A 196 -28.51 0.48 -0.86
N THR A 197 -29.62 -0.23 -1.12
CA THR A 197 -29.64 -1.28 -2.14
C THR A 197 -29.37 -0.76 -3.55
N GLU A 198 -29.86 0.44 -3.88
CA GLU A 198 -29.63 1.07 -5.18
C GLU A 198 -28.16 1.42 -5.39
N HIS A 199 -27.54 2.09 -4.41
CA HIS A 199 -26.13 2.43 -4.49
C HIS A 199 -25.23 1.20 -4.45
N LEU A 200 -25.58 0.19 -3.65
CA LEU A 200 -24.84 -1.07 -3.59
C LEU A 200 -24.87 -1.78 -4.94
N ALA A 201 -26.05 -1.88 -5.57
CA ALA A 201 -26.19 -2.46 -6.90
C ALA A 201 -25.37 -1.69 -7.94
N ALA A 202 -25.44 -0.35 -7.93
CA ALA A 202 -24.67 0.48 -8.85
C ALA A 202 -23.15 0.35 -8.64
N ALA A 203 -22.70 0.20 -7.40
CA ALA A 203 -21.29 -0.03 -7.07
C ALA A 203 -20.84 -1.42 -7.56
N GLN A 204 -21.65 -2.45 -7.31
CA GLN A 204 -21.40 -3.82 -7.79
C GLN A 204 -21.37 -3.89 -9.31
N THR A 205 -22.27 -3.21 -10.02
CA THR A 205 -22.26 -3.14 -11.48
C THR A 205 -20.93 -2.63 -12.00
N LYS A 206 -20.43 -1.50 -11.48
CA LYS A 206 -19.13 -0.95 -11.90
C LYS A 206 -17.96 -1.89 -11.63
N LEU A 207 -17.98 -2.59 -10.49
CA LEU A 207 -16.96 -3.59 -10.18
C LEU A 207 -17.03 -4.79 -11.14
N MET A 208 -18.24 -5.25 -11.47
CA MET A 208 -18.45 -6.33 -12.42
C MET A 208 -18.04 -5.91 -13.83
N ASP A 209 -18.35 -4.69 -14.26
CA ASP A 209 -17.91 -4.15 -15.55
C ASP A 209 -16.38 -4.12 -15.61
N ALA A 210 -15.72 -3.62 -14.57
CA ALA A 210 -14.25 -3.61 -14.51
C ALA A 210 -13.63 -5.02 -14.56
N ILE A 211 -14.26 -6.00 -13.91
CA ILE A 211 -13.80 -7.39 -13.88
C ILE A 211 -14.02 -8.08 -15.24
N LEU A 212 -15.20 -7.88 -15.85
CA LEU A 212 -15.60 -8.58 -17.07
C LEU A 212 -15.07 -7.93 -18.36
N GLU A 213 -14.81 -6.61 -18.36
CA GLU A 213 -14.21 -5.91 -19.50
C GLU A 213 -12.68 -6.10 -19.57
N ALA A 214 -12.02 -6.47 -18.47
CA ALA A 214 -10.59 -6.78 -18.45
C ALA A 214 -10.22 -7.95 -19.38
N ASP A 215 -11.18 -8.81 -19.67
CA ASP A 215 -11.08 -9.98 -20.56
C ASP A 215 -11.17 -9.62 -22.07
N GLY A 216 -11.34 -8.33 -22.40
CA GLY A 216 -11.65 -7.85 -23.76
C GLY A 216 -10.53 -7.11 -24.50
N ARG A 217 -9.27 -7.15 -24.05
CA ARG A 217 -8.13 -6.47 -24.71
C ARG A 217 -7.28 -7.35 -25.63
N GLU A 218 -7.92 -8.32 -26.28
CA GLU A 218 -7.38 -8.97 -27.48
C GLU A 218 -8.29 -8.68 -28.69
N GLU A 219 -8.06 -7.55 -29.39
CA GLU A 219 -8.45 -7.36 -30.80
C GLU A 219 -7.49 -6.40 -31.52
#